data_AF-A0A3Q2FE83-F1
#
_entry.id   AF-A0A3Q2FE83-F1
#
_cell.length_a   1.000
_cell.length_b   1.000
_cell.length_c   1.000
_cell.angle_alpha   90.00
_cell.angle_beta   90.00
_cell.angle_gamma   90.00
#
_symmetry.space_group_name_H-M   'P 1'
#
loop_
_entity.id
_entity.type
_entity.pdbx_description
1 polymer ?
#
loop_
_entity_poly.entity_id
_entity_poly.type
_entity_poly.pdbx_seq_one_letter_code
_entity_poly.pdbx_strand_id
1 'polypeptide(L)'
;MKRVGSSGKPLSEHTEPTGMLLYKNGFLVRKVHADPDGKRPRGRRGWKTFYAILKGLILYLQKGEYRPDKQLSDEDLKNAVSIHHSLAMKASDYSKRPNVFYLRTADWRVYLFQANAEQMQSWITRINTVAAMFSSPPFPAAIGSQKKFSRPLLPGTMSKHSEEEQIRSHEARFRAISTELAELRSFPPDRKVKGRELEEYRLRDEYLDFEKTRYGTYIMLLRAKIRSHEDDLSVFESLLLEDSSLQRAHSSPTLQDSSQASQASSSRGNSSKASACSSKPRQEGQRHSYRQAVKK
;
A
#
# COMPACT_ATOMS: atom_id res chain seq x y z
N MET A 1 2.94 19.04 -67.19
CA MET A 1 2.60 19.68 -65.90
C MET A 1 2.44 18.59 -64.85
N LYS A 2 3.12 18.76 -63.70
CA LYS A 2 3.11 17.86 -62.52
C LYS A 2 1.79 17.94 -61.74
N ARG A 3 1.41 16.86 -61.04
CA ARG A 3 0.78 16.79 -59.70
C ARG A 3 0.71 15.30 -59.30
N VAL A 4 1.74 14.77 -58.62
CA VAL A 4 1.89 14.66 -57.14
C VAL A 4 0.74 13.87 -56.51
N GLY A 5 1.07 12.65 -56.08
CA GLY A 5 0.20 11.78 -55.31
C GLY A 5 0.00 12.27 -53.88
N SER A 6 -1.15 11.91 -53.31
CA SER A 6 -1.40 11.97 -51.88
C SER A 6 -1.69 10.56 -51.39
N SER A 7 -0.66 9.94 -50.83
CA SER A 7 -0.73 8.72 -50.05
C SER A 7 -1.33 9.05 -48.68
N GLY A 8 -2.66 8.98 -48.59
CA GLY A 8 -3.34 8.95 -47.30
C GLY A 8 -3.02 7.64 -46.58
N LYS A 9 -2.20 7.70 -45.52
CA LYS A 9 -2.10 6.62 -44.54
C LYS A 9 -3.47 6.44 -43.88
N PRO A 10 -4.00 5.21 -43.74
CA PRO A 10 -5.12 4.99 -42.84
C PRO A 10 -4.59 5.11 -41.41
N LEU A 11 -5.12 6.08 -40.66
CA LEU A 11 -4.97 6.17 -39.22
C LEU A 11 -5.72 4.98 -38.62
N SER A 12 -4.99 3.90 -38.31
CA SER A 12 -5.56 2.79 -37.55
C SER A 12 -5.61 3.23 -36.08
N GLU A 13 -6.73 3.82 -35.68
CA GLU A 13 -7.17 3.83 -34.28
C GLU A 13 -7.40 2.38 -33.86
N HIS A 14 -6.33 1.69 -33.49
CA HIS A 14 -6.41 0.49 -32.68
C HIS A 14 -6.81 0.90 -31.27
N THR A 15 -8.10 1.14 -31.07
CA THR A 15 -8.69 1.18 -29.74
C THR A 15 -8.69 -0.26 -29.23
N GLU A 16 -7.52 -0.76 -28.83
CA GLU A 16 -7.41 -1.99 -28.05
C GLU A 16 -8.39 -1.86 -26.88
N PRO A 17 -9.39 -2.75 -26.74
CA PRO A 17 -10.37 -2.64 -25.68
C PRO A 17 -9.61 -2.55 -24.35
N THR A 18 -9.88 -1.53 -23.54
CA THR A 18 -9.05 -1.13 -22.38
C THR A 18 -8.81 -2.27 -21.36
N GLY A 19 -9.62 -3.33 -21.40
CA GLY A 19 -9.42 -4.58 -20.64
C GLY A 19 -8.30 -5.51 -21.15
N MET A 20 -7.70 -5.20 -22.31
CA MET A 20 -6.64 -5.96 -22.95
C MET A 20 -5.25 -5.31 -22.85
N LEU A 21 -5.16 -4.07 -22.37
CA LEU A 21 -3.90 -3.35 -22.32
C LEU A 21 -2.95 -3.95 -21.27
N LEU A 22 -1.75 -4.31 -21.70
CA LEU A 22 -0.65 -4.75 -20.85
C LEU A 22 0.05 -3.53 -20.25
N TYR A 23 0.03 -3.42 -18.93
CA TYR A 23 0.58 -2.28 -18.20
C TYR A 23 1.99 -2.51 -17.66
N LYS A 24 2.28 -3.74 -17.23
CA LYS A 24 3.59 -4.16 -16.73
C LYS A 24 3.66 -5.67 -16.62
N ASN A 25 4.85 -6.23 -16.79
CA ASN A 25 5.13 -7.63 -16.47
C ASN A 25 6.50 -7.79 -15.80
N GLY A 26 6.75 -8.97 -15.23
CA GLY A 26 8.03 -9.29 -14.60
C GLY A 26 7.88 -10.23 -13.39
N PHE A 27 9.00 -10.68 -12.83
CA PHE A 27 8.98 -11.61 -11.71
C PHE A 27 8.60 -10.94 -10.39
N LEU A 28 7.71 -11.60 -9.64
CA LEU A 28 7.35 -11.27 -8.27
C LEU A 28 7.31 -12.54 -7.42
N VAL A 29 7.78 -12.46 -6.17
CA VAL A 29 7.56 -13.52 -5.19
C VAL A 29 6.40 -13.10 -4.30
N ARG A 30 5.29 -13.82 -4.35
CA ARG A 30 4.07 -13.52 -3.58
C ARG A 30 4.01 -14.36 -2.31
N LYS A 31 3.51 -13.77 -1.24
CA LYS A 31 2.98 -14.44 -0.06
C LYS A 31 1.60 -13.88 0.30
N VAL A 32 0.63 -14.77 0.55
CA VAL A 32 -0.67 -14.33 1.11
C VAL A 32 -0.46 -14.00 2.59
N HIS A 33 -0.76 -12.77 2.99
CA HIS A 33 -0.50 -12.25 4.33
C HIS A 33 -1.75 -12.30 5.22
N ALA A 34 -2.89 -11.84 4.70
CA ALA A 34 -4.19 -11.84 5.37
C ALA A 34 -5.32 -12.23 4.39
N ASP A 35 -6.28 -13.01 4.88
CA ASP A 35 -7.57 -13.28 4.22
C ASP A 35 -8.51 -12.06 4.38
N PRO A 36 -9.69 -12.00 3.70
CA PRO A 36 -10.60 -10.85 3.76
C PRO A 36 -11.02 -10.41 5.17
N ASP A 37 -11.07 -11.36 6.11
CA ASP A 37 -11.41 -11.14 7.51
C ASP A 37 -10.23 -10.65 8.37
N GLY A 38 -9.09 -10.36 7.74
CA GLY A 38 -7.86 -9.93 8.41
C GLY A 38 -7.08 -11.08 9.06
N LYS A 39 -7.60 -12.32 9.02
CA LYS A 39 -6.93 -13.46 9.65
C LYS A 39 -5.76 -13.96 8.80
N ARG A 40 -4.82 -14.62 9.48
CA ARG A 40 -3.67 -15.26 8.83
C ARG A 40 -4.14 -16.47 8.02
N PRO A 41 -3.81 -16.56 6.71
CA PRO A 41 -4.24 -17.68 5.88
C PRO A 41 -3.64 -19.01 6.35
N ARG A 42 -4.50 -20.03 6.50
CA ARG A 42 -4.08 -21.40 6.85
C ARG A 42 -3.65 -22.14 5.59
N GLY A 43 -2.48 -22.78 5.60
CA GLY A 43 -1.97 -23.63 4.51
C GLY A 43 -1.54 -22.94 3.21
N ARG A 44 -1.90 -21.67 2.97
CA ARG A 44 -1.60 -20.93 1.72
C ARG A 44 -0.55 -19.80 1.86
N ARG A 45 0.20 -19.79 2.95
CA ARG A 45 1.04 -18.65 3.37
C ARG A 45 2.50 -18.69 2.88
N GLY A 46 2.87 -19.68 2.07
CA GLY A 46 4.22 -19.82 1.54
C GLY A 46 4.58 -18.70 0.56
N TRP A 47 5.86 -18.33 0.50
CA TRP A 47 6.38 -17.51 -0.59
C TRP A 47 6.45 -18.35 -1.85
N LYS A 48 5.90 -17.85 -2.96
CA LYS A 48 5.92 -18.52 -4.26
C LYS A 48 6.30 -17.52 -5.35
N THR A 49 7.18 -17.93 -6.25
CA THR A 49 7.61 -17.11 -7.38
C THR A 49 6.60 -17.22 -8.51
N PHE A 50 6.28 -16.08 -9.10
CA PHE A 50 5.41 -15.96 -10.25
C PHE A 50 6.03 -15.02 -11.27
N TYR A 51 5.72 -15.25 -12.53
CA TYR A 51 5.76 -14.19 -13.51
C TYR A 51 4.44 -13.43 -13.47
N ALA A 52 4.51 -12.16 -13.09
CA ALA A 52 3.35 -11.30 -12.92
C ALA A 52 3.07 -10.54 -14.22
N ILE A 53 1.79 -10.43 -14.59
CA ILE A 53 1.33 -9.71 -15.78
C ILE A 53 0.14 -8.85 -15.35
N LEU A 54 0.33 -7.53 -15.35
CA LEU A 54 -0.74 -6.58 -15.08
C LEU A 54 -1.41 -6.20 -16.39
N LYS A 55 -2.63 -6.71 -16.61
CA LYS A 55 -3.43 -6.47 -17.81
C LYS A 55 -4.84 -6.06 -17.42
N GLY A 56 -5.30 -4.91 -17.90
CA GLY A 56 -6.53 -4.29 -17.39
C GLY A 56 -6.44 -4.03 -15.87
N LEU A 57 -7.48 -4.43 -15.13
CA LEU A 57 -7.51 -4.39 -13.65
C LEU A 57 -7.12 -5.71 -12.98
N ILE A 58 -6.43 -6.60 -13.69
CA ILE A 58 -6.07 -7.93 -13.18
C ILE A 58 -4.55 -8.11 -13.21
N LEU A 59 -3.99 -8.49 -12.07
CA LEU A 59 -2.63 -8.98 -11.93
C LEU A 59 -2.65 -10.50 -12.03
N TYR A 60 -2.35 -11.02 -13.21
CA TYR A 60 -2.19 -12.45 -13.44
C TYR A 60 -0.84 -12.90 -12.88
N LEU A 61 -0.83 -14.06 -12.21
CA LEU A 61 0.36 -14.59 -11.55
C LEU A 61 0.63 -15.99 -12.11
N GLN A 62 1.43 -16.02 -13.17
CA GLN A 62 1.78 -17.25 -13.86
C GLN A 62 2.85 -18.00 -13.11
N LYS A 63 2.63 -19.30 -12.89
CA LYS A 63 3.66 -20.17 -12.32
C LYS A 63 4.64 -20.65 -13.40
N GLY A 64 5.93 -20.65 -13.07
CA GLY A 64 6.99 -20.99 -14.02
C GLY A 64 7.41 -19.80 -14.89
N GLU A 65 8.07 -20.08 -16.01
CA GLU A 65 8.56 -19.04 -16.93
C GLU A 65 7.43 -18.37 -17.70
N TYR A 66 7.61 -17.07 -17.99
CA TYR A 66 6.74 -16.34 -18.90
C TYR A 66 6.87 -16.86 -20.32
N ARG A 67 5.75 -16.98 -21.00
CA ARG A 67 5.70 -17.20 -22.44
C ARG A 67 4.58 -16.31 -22.99
N PRO A 68 4.87 -15.32 -23.85
CA PRO A 68 3.85 -14.40 -24.38
C PRO A 68 2.64 -15.10 -24.99
N ASP A 69 2.87 -16.20 -25.70
CA ASP A 69 1.82 -16.96 -26.41
C ASP A 69 1.18 -18.05 -25.55
N LYS A 70 1.64 -18.23 -24.31
CA LYS A 70 1.05 -19.22 -23.42
C LYS A 70 -0.26 -18.68 -22.88
N GLN A 71 -1.34 -19.39 -23.21
CA GLN A 71 -2.63 -19.16 -22.58
C GLN A 71 -2.54 -19.38 -21.06
N LEU A 72 -3.24 -18.53 -20.31
CA LEU A 72 -3.33 -18.64 -18.87
C LEU A 72 -4.01 -19.98 -18.52
N SER A 73 -3.35 -20.77 -17.67
CA SER A 73 -3.94 -22.01 -17.17
C SER A 73 -4.99 -21.73 -16.10
N ASP A 74 -5.84 -22.71 -15.80
CA ASP A 74 -6.80 -22.62 -14.69
C ASP A 74 -6.10 -22.36 -13.33
N GLU A 75 -4.87 -22.86 -13.14
CA GLU A 75 -4.08 -22.56 -11.94
C GLU A 75 -3.66 -21.09 -11.91
N ASP A 76 -3.29 -20.51 -13.06
CA ASP A 76 -2.90 -19.10 -13.16
C ASP A 76 -4.11 -18.17 -12.91
N LEU A 77 -5.28 -18.53 -13.42
CA LEU A 77 -6.54 -17.81 -13.17
C LEU A 77 -6.93 -17.86 -11.69
N LYS A 78 -6.73 -18.99 -10.99
CA LYS A 78 -6.93 -19.09 -9.53
C LYS A 78 -5.95 -18.24 -8.73
N ASN A 79 -4.79 -17.92 -9.30
CA ASN A 79 -3.79 -17.06 -8.67
C ASN A 79 -3.97 -15.57 -9.03
N ALA A 80 -4.83 -15.23 -9.99
CA ALA A 80 -5.07 -13.87 -10.41
C ALA A 80 -5.58 -13.01 -9.25
N VAL A 81 -5.11 -11.77 -9.20
CA VAL A 81 -5.48 -10.79 -8.18
C VAL A 81 -6.09 -9.59 -8.89
N SER A 82 -7.33 -9.26 -8.56
CA SER A 82 -7.92 -8.03 -9.08
C SER A 82 -7.41 -6.83 -8.30
N ILE A 83 -6.99 -5.79 -9.02
CA ILE A 83 -6.38 -4.58 -8.47
C ILE A 83 -7.36 -3.39 -8.39
N HIS A 84 -8.63 -3.57 -8.77
CA HIS A 84 -9.67 -2.55 -8.55
C HIS A 84 -9.67 -2.14 -7.07
N HIS A 85 -9.66 -0.84 -6.81
CA HIS A 85 -9.61 -0.27 -5.45
C HIS A 85 -8.49 -0.80 -4.55
N SER A 86 -7.41 -1.33 -5.15
CA SER A 86 -6.28 -1.81 -4.37
C SER A 86 -5.36 -0.67 -3.94
N LEU A 87 -4.52 -0.92 -2.93
CA LEU A 87 -3.43 -0.02 -2.60
C LEU A 87 -2.16 -0.83 -2.40
N ALA A 88 -1.14 -0.50 -3.17
CA ALA A 88 0.21 -1.00 -3.02
C ALA A 88 1.06 -0.01 -2.20
N MET A 89 1.78 -0.51 -1.19
CA MET A 89 2.67 0.31 -0.35
C MET A 89 3.92 -0.46 0.04
N LYS A 90 5.06 0.21 0.16
CA LYS A 90 6.28 -0.40 0.70
C LYS A 90 6.00 -0.98 2.09
N ALA A 91 6.42 -2.22 2.33
CA ALA A 91 6.26 -2.89 3.62
C ALA A 91 7.44 -2.52 4.55
N SER A 92 7.48 -1.26 4.99
CA SER A 92 8.59 -0.72 5.80
C SER A 92 8.74 -1.39 7.16
N ASP A 93 7.67 -1.98 7.68
CA ASP A 93 7.62 -2.75 8.92
C ASP A 93 8.00 -4.23 8.72
N TYR A 94 8.22 -4.68 7.48
CA TYR A 94 8.55 -6.07 7.15
C TYR A 94 10.05 -6.24 6.91
N SER A 95 10.78 -6.66 7.94
CA SER A 95 12.26 -6.80 7.90
C SER A 95 12.78 -8.17 7.43
N LYS A 96 11.90 -9.17 7.23
CA LYS A 96 12.34 -10.56 6.96
C LYS A 96 12.87 -10.78 5.54
N ARG A 97 12.53 -9.90 4.60
CA ARG A 97 13.04 -9.92 3.22
C ARG A 97 13.13 -8.48 2.72
N PRO A 98 14.15 -8.13 1.94
CA PRO A 98 14.25 -6.80 1.34
C PRO A 98 13.23 -6.66 0.20
N ASN A 99 12.97 -5.41 -0.19
CA ASN A 99 12.19 -5.06 -1.39
C ASN A 99 10.78 -5.67 -1.41
N VAL A 100 10.13 -5.64 -0.25
CA VAL A 100 8.77 -6.14 -0.07
C VAL A 100 7.77 -4.99 -0.02
N PHE A 101 6.64 -5.17 -0.67
CA PHE A 101 5.49 -4.27 -0.61
C PHE A 101 4.21 -5.03 -0.29
N TYR A 102 3.30 -4.35 0.40
CA TYR A 102 1.92 -4.79 0.59
C TYR A 102 1.11 -4.47 -0.65
N LEU A 103 0.20 -5.38 -1.03
CA LEU A 103 -0.95 -5.09 -1.87
C LEU A 103 -2.20 -5.44 -1.07
N ARG A 104 -3.00 -4.43 -0.71
CA ARG A 104 -4.34 -4.63 -0.12
C ARG A 104 -5.38 -4.48 -1.21
N THR A 105 -6.26 -5.47 -1.39
CA THR A 105 -7.31 -5.49 -2.43
C THR A 105 -8.64 -4.94 -1.90
N ALA A 106 -9.61 -4.70 -2.79
CA ALA A 106 -10.95 -4.19 -2.46
C ALA A 106 -11.67 -5.02 -1.38
N ASP A 107 -11.48 -6.33 -1.40
CA ASP A 107 -12.04 -7.29 -0.43
C ASP A 107 -11.15 -7.47 0.82
N TRP A 108 -10.18 -6.58 1.04
CA TRP A 108 -9.30 -6.53 2.21
C TRP A 108 -8.32 -7.69 2.38
N ARG A 109 -8.14 -8.54 1.36
CA ARG A 109 -6.98 -9.45 1.35
C ARG A 109 -5.71 -8.63 1.32
N VAL A 110 -4.69 -9.15 2.00
CA VAL A 110 -3.35 -8.55 1.99
C VAL A 110 -2.37 -9.55 1.42
N TYR A 111 -1.64 -9.13 0.40
CA TYR A 111 -0.52 -9.86 -0.16
C TYR A 111 0.77 -9.12 0.19
N LEU A 112 1.83 -9.89 0.42
CA LEU A 112 3.20 -9.40 0.37
C LEU A 112 3.79 -9.81 -0.97
N PHE A 113 4.37 -8.87 -1.69
CA PHE A 113 5.12 -9.12 -2.91
C PHE A 113 6.55 -8.67 -2.71
N GLN A 114 7.49 -9.56 -3.03
CA GLN A 114 8.90 -9.23 -3.14
C GLN A 114 9.22 -9.01 -4.60
N ALA A 115 9.82 -7.86 -4.91
CA ALA A 115 10.35 -7.53 -6.23
C ALA A 115 11.87 -7.38 -6.16
N ASN A 116 12.51 -7.23 -7.33
CA ASN A 116 13.89 -6.76 -7.39
C ASN A 116 13.97 -5.31 -6.87
N ALA A 117 15.12 -4.90 -6.35
CA ALA A 117 15.31 -3.59 -5.71
C ALA A 117 14.89 -2.43 -6.63
N GLU A 118 15.31 -2.50 -7.89
CA GLU A 118 15.04 -1.50 -8.93
C GLU A 118 13.57 -1.50 -9.39
N GLN A 119 12.87 -2.62 -9.24
CA GLN A 119 11.52 -2.80 -9.77
C GLN A 119 10.42 -2.60 -8.72
N MET A 120 10.75 -2.62 -7.42
CA MET A 120 9.72 -2.53 -6.36
C MET A 120 8.90 -1.25 -6.46
N GLN A 121 9.55 -0.09 -6.55
CA GLN A 121 8.83 1.18 -6.67
C GLN A 121 8.04 1.26 -7.96
N SER A 122 8.60 0.72 -9.04
CA SER A 122 7.88 0.68 -10.31
C SER A 122 6.60 -0.16 -10.23
N TRP A 123 6.66 -1.34 -9.61
CA TRP A 123 5.46 -2.14 -9.37
C TRP A 123 4.41 -1.42 -8.53
N ILE A 124 4.83 -0.75 -7.45
CA ILE A 124 3.92 0.03 -6.58
C ILE A 124 3.26 1.15 -7.38
N THR A 125 4.05 1.98 -8.07
CA THR A 125 3.56 3.12 -8.85
C THR A 125 2.60 2.65 -9.93
N ARG A 126 3.00 1.67 -10.76
CA ARG A 126 2.15 1.17 -11.85
C ARG A 126 0.81 0.64 -11.35
N ILE A 127 0.81 -0.23 -10.33
CA ILE A 127 -0.43 -0.81 -9.80
C ILE A 127 -1.36 0.30 -9.30
N ASN A 128 -0.82 1.25 -8.52
CA ASN A 128 -1.62 2.34 -7.95
C ASN A 128 -2.14 3.30 -9.04
N THR A 129 -1.35 3.62 -10.06
CA THR A 129 -1.79 4.48 -11.17
C THR A 129 -2.92 3.82 -11.96
N VAL A 130 -2.78 2.54 -12.33
CA VAL A 130 -3.84 1.81 -13.06
C VAL A 130 -5.10 1.71 -12.19
N ALA A 131 -4.96 1.42 -10.89
CA ALA A 131 -6.10 1.38 -9.99
C ALA A 131 -6.76 2.76 -9.83
N ALA A 132 -5.99 3.86 -9.81
CA ALA A 132 -6.52 5.22 -9.72
C ALA A 132 -7.31 5.63 -10.98
N MET A 133 -6.82 5.26 -12.17
CA MET A 133 -7.46 5.57 -13.46
C MET A 133 -8.78 4.82 -13.64
N PHE A 134 -8.84 3.55 -13.21
CA PHE A 134 -9.94 2.66 -13.61
C PHE A 134 -10.83 2.15 -12.48
N SER A 135 -10.55 2.46 -11.21
CA SER A 135 -11.50 2.13 -10.12
C SER A 135 -12.78 2.94 -10.31
N SER A 136 -13.93 2.25 -10.33
CA SER A 136 -15.24 2.88 -10.42
C SER A 136 -15.62 3.55 -9.09
N PRO A 137 -16.54 4.53 -9.07
CA PRO A 137 -17.08 5.06 -7.82
C PRO A 137 -17.71 3.93 -6.97
N PRO A 138 -17.56 3.94 -5.63
CA PRO A 138 -18.29 3.01 -4.75
C PRO A 138 -19.80 3.08 -4.99
N PHE A 139 -20.51 1.98 -4.76
CA PHE A 139 -21.97 2.00 -4.78
C PHE A 139 -22.52 3.00 -3.74
N PRO A 140 -23.66 3.67 -4.02
CA PRO A 140 -24.36 4.43 -3.00
C PRO A 140 -24.57 3.57 -1.75
N ALA A 141 -24.43 4.16 -0.57
CA ALA A 141 -24.68 3.45 0.68
C ALA A 141 -26.10 2.85 0.63
N ALA A 142 -26.24 1.58 0.99
CA ALA A 142 -27.54 0.93 0.99
C ALA A 142 -28.49 1.69 1.93
N ILE A 143 -29.63 2.15 1.40
CA ILE A 143 -30.65 2.86 2.16
C ILE A 143 -31.39 1.83 3.02
N GLY A 144 -30.99 1.73 4.29
CA GLY A 144 -31.59 0.84 5.28
C GLY A 144 -30.89 1.00 6.63
N SER A 145 -31.55 0.60 7.74
CA SER A 145 -30.98 0.74 9.08
C SER A 145 -29.80 -0.22 9.28
N GLN A 146 -28.60 0.14 8.81
CA GLN A 146 -27.38 -0.57 9.13
C GLN A 146 -26.99 -0.25 10.58
N LYS A 147 -27.49 -1.04 11.53
CA LYS A 147 -27.15 -0.92 12.96
C LYS A 147 -25.66 -1.19 13.26
N LYS A 148 -24.86 -1.66 12.29
CA LYS A 148 -23.46 -2.08 12.45
C LYS A 148 -22.61 -1.63 11.28
N PHE A 149 -21.35 -1.34 11.56
CA PHE A 149 -20.38 -1.05 10.51
C PHE A 149 -20.17 -2.27 9.61
N SER A 150 -20.23 -2.04 8.30
CA SER A 150 -19.83 -2.99 7.27
C SER A 150 -19.06 -2.25 6.19
N ARG A 151 -18.05 -2.92 5.62
CA ARG A 151 -17.25 -2.34 4.54
C ARG A 151 -18.14 -2.17 3.30
N PRO A 152 -18.13 -1.00 2.64
CA PRO A 152 -18.88 -0.80 1.40
C PRO A 152 -18.48 -1.80 0.32
N LEU A 153 -19.46 -2.22 -0.48
CA LEU A 153 -19.18 -3.01 -1.68
C LEU A 153 -18.58 -2.09 -2.74
N LEU A 154 -17.50 -2.55 -3.36
CA LEU A 154 -16.77 -1.80 -4.38
C LEU A 154 -16.95 -2.50 -5.74
N PRO A 155 -17.39 -1.79 -6.79
CA PRO A 155 -17.55 -2.37 -8.11
C PRO A 155 -16.20 -2.79 -8.72
N GLY A 156 -16.14 -4.03 -9.23
CA GLY A 156 -14.97 -4.54 -9.97
C GLY A 156 -14.90 -4.08 -11.43
N THR A 157 -15.92 -3.37 -11.91
CA THR A 157 -15.99 -2.84 -13.28
C THR A 157 -15.03 -1.67 -13.47
N MET A 158 -14.43 -1.59 -14.66
CA MET A 158 -13.63 -0.42 -15.04
C MET A 158 -14.51 0.82 -15.13
N SER A 159 -14.03 1.92 -14.56
CA SER A 159 -14.65 3.24 -14.71
C SER A 159 -14.60 3.72 -16.15
N LYS A 160 -15.60 4.51 -16.54
CA LYS A 160 -15.66 5.20 -17.84
C LYS A 160 -15.32 6.69 -17.73
N HIS A 161 -14.97 7.16 -16.54
CA HIS A 161 -14.62 8.56 -16.29
C HIS A 161 -13.31 8.95 -16.98
N SER A 162 -13.22 10.22 -17.40
CA SER A 162 -11.93 10.84 -17.75
C SER A 162 -11.00 10.92 -16.53
N GLU A 163 -9.72 11.23 -16.75
CA GLU A 163 -8.76 11.37 -15.65
C GLU A 163 -9.13 12.53 -14.71
N GLU A 164 -9.65 13.64 -15.24
CA GLU A 164 -10.14 14.78 -14.46
C GLU A 164 -11.38 14.43 -13.65
N GLU A 165 -12.30 13.67 -14.25
CA GLU A 165 -13.49 13.15 -13.56
C GLU A 165 -13.11 12.18 -12.45
N GLN A 166 -12.11 11.32 -12.68
CA GLN A 166 -11.54 10.45 -11.67
C GLN A 166 -10.97 11.25 -10.50
N ILE A 167 -10.17 12.29 -10.78
CA ILE A 167 -9.63 13.17 -9.72
C ILE A 167 -10.75 13.79 -8.91
N ARG A 168 -11.76 14.40 -9.55
CA ARG A 168 -12.91 15.01 -8.86
C ARG A 168 -13.65 13.98 -7.98
N SER A 169 -13.85 12.77 -8.49
CA SER A 169 -14.49 11.68 -7.74
C SER A 169 -13.67 11.27 -6.53
N HIS A 170 -12.37 11.03 -6.71
CA HIS A 170 -11.46 10.65 -5.61
C HIS A 170 -11.33 11.76 -4.57
N GLU A 171 -11.29 13.03 -4.96
CA GLU A 171 -11.28 14.19 -4.05
C GLU A 171 -12.56 14.31 -3.22
N ALA A 172 -13.72 14.08 -3.83
CA ALA A 172 -14.98 14.05 -3.11
C ALA A 172 -14.98 12.91 -2.06
N ARG A 173 -14.49 11.72 -2.43
CA ARG A 173 -14.34 10.58 -1.51
C ARG A 173 -13.34 10.86 -0.40
N PHE A 174 -12.17 11.41 -0.73
CA PHE A 174 -11.15 11.77 0.25
C PHE A 174 -11.67 12.76 1.29
N ARG A 175 -12.42 13.79 0.86
CA ARG A 175 -13.06 14.75 1.77
C ARG A 175 -14.08 14.07 2.68
N ALA A 176 -15.00 13.28 2.11
CA ALA A 176 -16.03 12.58 2.89
C ALA A 176 -15.43 11.63 3.94
N ILE A 177 -14.46 10.81 3.54
CA ILE A 177 -13.77 9.87 4.45
C ILE A 177 -12.96 10.62 5.51
N SER A 178 -12.31 11.72 5.15
CA SER A 178 -11.55 12.52 6.12
C SER A 178 -12.45 13.14 7.19
N THR A 179 -13.63 13.64 6.80
CA THR A 179 -14.64 14.14 7.74
C THR A 179 -15.15 13.01 8.64
N GLU A 180 -15.56 11.87 8.07
CA GLU A 180 -16.05 10.73 8.84
C GLU A 180 -15.00 10.18 9.83
N LEU A 181 -13.72 10.14 9.42
CA LEU A 181 -12.63 9.72 10.31
C LEU A 181 -12.39 10.70 11.45
N ALA A 182 -12.46 12.00 11.18
CA ALA A 182 -12.33 13.04 12.19
C ALA A 182 -13.48 12.98 13.20
N GLU A 183 -14.71 12.79 12.73
CA GLU A 183 -15.91 12.59 13.56
C GLU A 183 -15.80 11.30 14.40
N LEU A 184 -15.36 10.19 13.82
CA LEU A 184 -15.16 8.95 14.58
C LEU A 184 -14.16 9.17 15.73
N ARG A 185 -13.02 9.80 15.43
CA ARG A 185 -11.94 10.02 16.40
C ARG A 185 -12.26 11.11 17.43
N SER A 186 -13.25 11.98 17.21
CA SER A 186 -13.69 12.96 18.21
C SER A 186 -14.58 12.34 19.30
N PHE A 187 -15.16 11.16 19.05
CA PHE A 187 -15.95 10.39 20.01
C PHE A 187 -15.34 9.00 20.25
N PRO A 188 -14.13 8.91 20.86
CA PRO A 188 -13.53 7.63 21.17
C PRO A 188 -14.38 6.86 22.20
N PRO A 189 -14.47 5.51 22.11
CA PRO A 189 -15.19 4.70 23.08
C PRO A 189 -14.63 4.92 24.49
N ASP A 190 -15.51 4.97 25.50
CA ASP A 190 -15.08 5.03 26.90
C ASP A 190 -14.18 3.82 27.20
N ARG A 191 -13.12 4.03 27.99
CA ARG A 191 -12.21 2.99 28.49
C ARG A 191 -12.93 1.82 29.18
N LYS A 192 -14.16 2.05 29.67
CA LYS A 192 -15.01 1.02 30.27
C LYS A 192 -15.75 0.14 29.25
N VAL A 193 -15.91 0.60 28.01
CA VAL A 193 -16.52 -0.17 26.92
C VAL A 193 -15.60 -1.33 26.57
N LYS A 194 -16.12 -2.56 26.67
CA LYS A 194 -15.39 -3.79 26.34
C LYS A 194 -16.15 -4.61 25.31
N GLY A 195 -15.40 -5.40 24.55
CA GLY A 195 -15.97 -6.37 23.62
C GLY A 195 -16.34 -5.76 22.27
N ARG A 196 -17.60 -5.93 21.87
CA ARG A 196 -18.06 -5.77 20.47
C ARG A 196 -17.95 -4.34 19.94
N GLU A 197 -18.37 -3.36 20.72
CA GLU A 197 -18.39 -1.95 20.31
C GLU A 197 -16.98 -1.39 20.06
N LEU A 198 -16.02 -1.78 20.90
CA LEU A 198 -14.62 -1.39 20.74
C LEU A 198 -14.01 -1.98 19.46
N GLU A 199 -14.34 -3.24 19.11
CA GLU A 199 -13.88 -3.83 17.85
C GLU A 199 -14.57 -3.19 16.64
N GLU A 200 -15.86 -2.85 16.73
CA GLU A 200 -16.56 -2.13 15.67
C GLU A 200 -15.94 -0.74 15.42
N TYR A 201 -15.59 0.00 16.48
CA TYR A 201 -14.83 1.25 16.39
C TYR A 201 -13.47 1.03 15.71
N ARG A 202 -12.69 0.03 16.15
CA ARG A 202 -11.37 -0.28 15.61
C ARG A 202 -11.42 -0.62 14.12
N LEU A 203 -12.40 -1.41 13.70
CA LEU A 203 -12.59 -1.79 12.30
C LEU A 203 -12.98 -0.60 11.43
N ARG A 204 -13.83 0.30 11.94
CA ARG A 204 -14.22 1.52 11.23
C ARG A 204 -13.06 2.50 11.12
N ASP A 205 -12.28 2.69 12.18
CA ASP A 205 -11.08 3.54 12.18
C ASP A 205 -10.06 3.02 11.16
N GLU A 206 -9.73 1.72 11.20
CA GLU A 206 -8.79 1.10 10.25
C GLU A 206 -9.29 1.23 8.80
N TYR A 207 -10.59 1.06 8.56
CA TYR A 207 -11.18 1.22 7.24
C TYR A 207 -11.04 2.64 6.70
N LEU A 208 -11.45 3.63 7.50
CA LEU A 208 -11.43 5.03 7.08
C LEU A 208 -10.00 5.55 6.90
N ASP A 209 -9.07 5.15 7.76
CA ASP A 209 -7.65 5.51 7.65
C ASP A 209 -7.01 4.92 6.38
N PHE A 210 -7.30 3.64 6.08
CA PHE A 210 -6.87 3.00 4.85
C PHE A 210 -7.43 3.69 3.61
N GLU A 211 -8.73 3.94 3.58
CA GLU A 211 -9.39 4.56 2.42
C GLU A 211 -8.92 6.00 2.20
N LYS A 212 -8.71 6.77 3.27
CA LYS A 212 -8.12 8.11 3.19
C LYS A 212 -6.75 8.06 2.50
N THR A 213 -5.90 7.13 2.93
CA THR A 213 -4.57 6.93 2.33
C THR A 213 -4.65 6.49 0.87
N ARG A 214 -5.59 5.59 0.54
CA ARG A 214 -5.81 5.12 -0.82
C ARG A 214 -6.21 6.25 -1.76
N TYR A 215 -7.26 7.01 -1.43
CA TYR A 215 -7.70 8.12 -2.26
C TYR A 215 -6.67 9.24 -2.33
N GLY A 216 -5.95 9.54 -1.24
CA GLY A 216 -4.84 10.50 -1.26
C GLY A 216 -3.75 10.10 -2.26
N THR A 217 -3.35 8.83 -2.26
CA THR A 217 -2.39 8.28 -3.23
C THR A 217 -2.90 8.38 -4.66
N TYR A 218 -4.17 8.03 -4.90
CA TYR A 218 -4.77 8.08 -6.23
C TYR A 218 -4.80 9.50 -6.79
N ILE A 219 -5.25 10.47 -6.00
CA ILE A 219 -5.29 11.89 -6.39
C ILE A 219 -3.89 12.39 -6.72
N MET A 220 -2.90 12.08 -5.87
CA MET A 220 -1.51 12.47 -6.09
C MET A 220 -0.98 11.96 -7.43
N LEU A 221 -1.19 10.68 -7.73
CA LEU A 221 -0.69 10.04 -8.96
C LEU A 221 -1.39 10.60 -10.20
N LEU A 222 -2.72 10.73 -10.20
CA LEU A 222 -3.45 11.26 -11.35
C LEU A 222 -3.10 12.72 -11.60
N ARG A 223 -2.99 13.56 -10.56
CA ARG A 223 -2.55 14.95 -10.73
C ARG A 223 -1.12 15.03 -11.29
N ALA A 224 -0.22 14.14 -10.86
CA ALA A 224 1.13 14.10 -11.42
C ALA A 224 1.12 13.70 -12.90
N LYS A 225 0.29 12.73 -13.28
CA LYS A 225 0.13 12.27 -14.67
C LYS A 225 -0.43 13.37 -15.58
N ILE A 226 -1.48 14.07 -15.15
CA ILE A 226 -2.03 15.18 -15.93
C ILE A 226 -1.00 16.29 -16.12
N ARG A 227 -0.21 16.61 -15.07
CA ARG A 227 0.85 17.63 -15.17
C ARG A 227 1.99 17.24 -16.09
N SER A 228 2.32 15.94 -16.20
CA SER A 228 3.37 15.50 -17.11
C SER A 228 2.92 15.49 -18.57
N HIS A 229 1.60 15.52 -18.85
CA HIS A 229 1.05 15.39 -20.20
C HIS A 229 1.52 14.12 -20.94
N GLU A 230 1.85 13.07 -20.18
CA GLU A 230 2.39 11.82 -20.72
C GLU A 230 1.33 10.72 -20.66
N ASP A 231 0.89 10.26 -21.83
CA ASP A 231 -0.02 9.12 -21.95
C ASP A 231 0.69 7.79 -21.75
N ASP A 232 1.95 7.69 -22.20
CA ASP A 232 2.79 6.51 -21.94
C ASP A 232 3.10 6.41 -20.45
N LEU A 233 2.45 5.43 -19.85
CA LEU A 233 2.56 5.08 -18.46
C LEU A 233 4.02 4.77 -18.04
N SER A 234 4.85 4.20 -18.92
CA SER A 234 6.28 3.91 -18.68
C SER A 234 7.13 5.17 -18.60
N VAL A 235 6.84 6.14 -19.47
CA VAL A 235 7.51 7.45 -19.47
C VAL A 235 7.12 8.24 -18.23
N PHE A 236 5.80 8.34 -17.95
CA PHE A 236 5.28 8.99 -16.73
C PHE A 236 5.94 8.44 -15.45
N GLU A 237 6.04 7.11 -15.35
CA GLU A 237 6.64 6.46 -14.20
C GLU A 237 8.12 6.83 -14.02
N SER A 238 8.88 6.88 -15.12
CA SER A 238 10.30 7.24 -15.08
C SER A 238 10.48 8.68 -14.58
N LEU A 239 9.70 9.63 -15.12
CA LEU A 239 9.69 11.02 -14.68
C LEU A 239 9.34 11.17 -13.19
N LEU A 240 8.32 10.46 -12.73
CA LEU A 240 7.87 10.52 -11.33
C LEU A 240 8.94 9.99 -10.36
N LEU A 241 9.62 8.90 -10.73
CA LEU A 241 10.66 8.29 -9.91
C LEU A 241 11.94 9.13 -9.88
N GLU A 242 12.29 9.77 -10.99
CA GLU A 242 13.40 10.72 -11.07
C GLU A 242 13.16 11.96 -10.20
N ASP A 243 12.00 12.60 -10.31
CA ASP A 243 11.65 13.79 -9.48
C ASP A 243 11.66 13.44 -7.97
N SER A 244 11.13 12.26 -7.62
CA SER A 244 11.16 11.74 -6.23
C SER A 244 12.58 11.39 -5.74
N SER A 245 13.53 11.17 -6.64
CA SER A 245 14.94 10.94 -6.31
C SER A 245 15.70 12.25 -6.14
N LEU A 246 15.42 13.24 -6.98
CA LEU A 246 15.98 14.60 -6.90
C LEU A 246 15.53 15.30 -5.61
N GLN A 247 14.24 15.24 -5.25
CA GLN A 247 13.74 15.81 -3.99
C GLN A 247 14.41 15.22 -2.74
N ARG A 248 14.77 13.92 -2.78
CA ARG A 248 15.55 13.29 -1.69
C ARG A 248 16.99 13.78 -1.65
N ALA A 249 17.63 14.01 -2.79
CA ALA A 249 19.00 14.51 -2.85
C ALA A 249 19.11 15.96 -2.31
N HIS A 250 18.06 16.77 -2.46
CA HIS A 250 18.01 18.15 -1.95
C HIS A 250 17.62 18.27 -0.46
N SER A 251 17.21 17.18 0.18
CA SER A 251 16.80 17.16 1.59
C SER A 251 17.94 16.67 2.51
N SER A 252 19.09 17.36 2.50
CA SER A 252 20.14 17.15 3.52
C SER A 252 19.96 18.15 4.68
N PRO A 253 20.04 17.72 5.95
CA PRO A 253 19.81 18.60 7.08
C PRO A 253 21.03 19.51 7.31
N THR A 254 20.79 20.82 7.38
CA THR A 254 21.77 21.82 7.83
C THR A 254 22.21 21.47 9.26
N LEU A 255 23.48 21.11 9.43
CA LEU A 255 24.13 20.99 10.74
C LEU A 255 24.16 22.38 11.39
N GLN A 256 23.35 22.60 12.44
CA GLN A 256 23.56 23.72 13.34
C GLN A 256 24.59 23.31 14.39
N ASP A 257 25.83 23.73 14.16
CA ASP A 257 26.84 23.91 15.19
C ASP A 257 26.39 25.03 16.14
N SER A 258 26.26 24.73 17.41
CA SER A 258 26.08 25.74 18.46
C SER A 258 26.84 25.30 19.70
N SER A 259 28.15 25.48 19.61
CA SER A 259 29.02 25.70 20.76
C SER A 259 28.74 27.08 21.35
N GLN A 260 28.24 27.15 22.59
CA GLN A 260 28.56 28.24 23.51
C GLN A 260 28.26 27.84 24.97
N ALA A 261 29.32 27.82 25.76
CA ALA A 261 29.29 27.78 27.21
C ALA A 261 28.98 29.17 27.78
N SER A 262 28.26 29.23 28.91
CA SER A 262 28.72 29.76 30.21
C SER A 262 27.63 30.50 31.03
N GLN A 263 27.65 30.21 32.35
CA GLN A 263 27.19 30.99 33.52
C GLN A 263 25.67 31.01 33.83
N ALA A 264 25.19 30.29 34.85
CA ALA A 264 25.27 30.50 36.31
C ALA A 264 24.18 31.46 36.87
N SER A 265 23.24 30.91 37.64
CA SER A 265 22.65 31.62 38.78
C SER A 265 22.25 30.65 39.88
N SER A 266 22.61 31.06 41.09
CA SER A 266 22.57 30.35 42.36
C SER A 266 21.20 30.42 43.04
N SER A 267 20.77 29.33 43.68
CA SER A 267 20.02 29.44 44.93
C SER A 267 20.37 28.29 45.88
N ARG A 268 20.65 28.70 47.13
CA ARG A 268 21.09 27.91 48.28
C ARG A 268 19.92 27.18 48.94
N GLY A 269 20.19 26.01 49.53
CA GLY A 269 19.32 25.35 50.51
C GLY A 269 19.98 24.13 51.15
N ASN A 270 20.59 24.34 52.32
CA ASN A 270 21.03 23.37 53.35
C ASN A 270 19.96 22.28 53.63
N SER A 271 20.20 21.07 54.16
CA SER A 271 21.31 20.48 54.93
C SER A 271 21.09 18.96 55.11
N SER A 272 22.19 18.21 55.02
CA SER A 272 22.61 16.98 55.75
C SER A 272 21.59 16.01 56.37
N LYS A 273 21.74 14.72 56.02
CA LYS A 273 22.20 13.66 56.96
C LYS A 273 22.79 12.48 56.19
N ALA A 274 24.05 12.17 56.48
CA ALA A 274 24.78 11.00 56.01
C ALA A 274 24.61 9.83 56.99
N SER A 275 24.68 8.59 56.50
CA SER A 275 25.28 7.46 57.22
C SER A 275 25.60 6.29 56.28
N ALA A 276 26.91 6.07 56.17
CA ALA A 276 27.67 4.82 56.11
C ALA A 276 27.34 3.70 55.10
N CYS A 277 28.42 3.40 54.37
CA CYS A 277 28.74 2.23 53.57
C CYS A 277 28.68 0.88 54.32
N SER A 278 28.36 -0.19 53.60
CA SER A 278 29.09 -1.47 53.70
C SER A 278 28.93 -2.30 52.44
N SER A 279 29.96 -3.08 52.14
CA SER A 279 30.27 -3.68 50.84
C SER A 279 30.34 -5.21 50.92
N LYS A 280 29.90 -5.88 49.83
CA LYS A 280 30.23 -7.24 49.33
C LYS A 280 29.50 -8.46 49.98
N PRO A 281 29.48 -9.66 49.33
CA PRO A 281 29.31 -9.97 47.89
C PRO A 281 28.36 -11.17 47.59
N ARG A 282 28.08 -11.39 46.28
CA ARG A 282 27.74 -12.64 45.53
C ARG A 282 27.13 -13.87 46.24
N GLN A 283 26.06 -14.40 45.63
CA GLN A 283 25.92 -15.84 45.37
C GLN A 283 25.25 -16.08 44.00
N GLU A 284 25.90 -16.92 43.18
CA GLU A 284 25.42 -17.50 41.93
C GLU A 284 24.34 -18.56 42.22
N GLY A 285 23.20 -18.47 41.53
CA GLY A 285 22.17 -19.52 41.48
C GLY A 285 22.06 -20.10 40.08
N GLN A 286 22.31 -21.39 39.97
CA GLN A 286 22.52 -22.15 38.74
C GLN A 286 21.29 -22.28 37.82
N ARG A 287 21.63 -22.35 36.52
CA ARG A 287 20.87 -22.86 35.37
C ARG A 287 20.13 -24.17 35.67
N HIS A 288 18.93 -24.36 35.12
CA HIS A 288 18.47 -25.69 34.66
C HIS A 288 17.86 -25.58 33.25
N SER A 289 18.44 -26.37 32.35
CA SER A 289 18.07 -26.57 30.95
C SER A 289 17.33 -27.91 30.85
N TYR A 290 16.16 -27.94 30.22
CA TYR A 290 15.48 -29.20 29.92
C TYR A 290 15.62 -29.53 28.42
N ARG A 291 16.44 -30.54 28.13
CA ARG A 291 16.45 -31.28 26.86
C ARG A 291 16.46 -32.79 27.14
N GLN A 292 15.41 -33.44 26.62
CA GLN A 292 15.32 -34.81 26.07
C GLN A 292 15.66 -36.07 26.89
N ALA A 293 14.69 -37.00 26.88
CA ALA A 293 14.81 -38.45 26.55
C ALA A 293 13.39 -38.89 26.13
N VAL A 294 13.05 -39.44 24.95
CA VAL A 294 13.45 -40.63 24.17
C VAL A 294 13.11 -41.98 24.84
N LYS A 295 12.17 -42.68 24.17
CA LYS A 295 11.85 -44.13 24.12
C LYS A 295 11.14 -44.80 25.31
N LYS A 296 9.92 -45.26 25.05
CA LYS A 296 9.61 -46.66 24.70
C LYS A 296 8.55 -46.70 23.61
#